data_AF-A0A955XJZ0-F1
#
_entry.id   AF-A0A955XJZ0-F1
#
_cell.length_a   1.000
_cell.length_b   1.000
_cell.length_c   1.000
_cell.angle_alpha   90.00
_cell.angle_beta   90.00
_cell.angle_gamma   90.00
#
_symmetry.space_group_name_H-M   'P 1'
#
loop_
_entity.id
_entity.type
_entity.pdbx_description
1 polymer ?
#
loop_
_entity_poly.entity_id
_entity_poly.type
_entity_poly.pdbx_seq_one_letter_code
_entity_poly.pdbx_strand_id
1 'polypeptide(L)'
;MRAALSLLFALALPTAALAGSPALIVGAVDDGVARPGPFEVRRGQTVTLFPAVRVGRVWYSDAPALRTPRRVPAKHLRPLAALGPDVRVRWLKVEPYPEHLETPPPNPGNPAYSNSVLFGPRHGTWLGYDTLEYSEIPVVPAPGPTLTVQRARPTHPWLQVNDGLGTIRYKVVVEVGDGRVFESPGVETAGRAGIAPSVTRISVRAADDLVGHLTSFYNVPNVFGSAGKGRRHQTELHQGADCADVIVGAARKAGKRVPYTSVAGLLRYTRTLSDRLQLSAEGLFTRPAEGEPEPVALRWGDDLKPGDLMLIKYSVDYTGRTWDHIAVVARDDGAVPGLFDGGDAVMHMGYRVGLVDEPALRAGQMTVQFVRLR
;
A
#
# COMPACT_ATOMS: atom_id res chain seq x y z
N MET A 1 5.92 23.49 -24.07
CA MET A 1 5.15 22.75 -23.04
C MET A 1 4.57 21.49 -23.66
N ARG A 2 5.16 20.31 -23.41
CA ARG A 2 4.62 19.03 -23.88
C ARG A 2 3.72 18.47 -22.78
N ALA A 3 2.43 18.31 -23.05
CA ALA A 3 1.50 17.65 -22.16
C ALA A 3 1.95 16.19 -21.95
N ALA A 4 2.34 15.86 -20.72
CA ALA A 4 2.67 14.49 -20.34
C ALA A 4 1.39 13.66 -20.39
N LEU A 5 1.32 12.74 -21.35
CA LEU A 5 0.22 11.78 -21.48
C LEU A 5 0.31 10.81 -20.28
N SER A 6 -0.45 11.05 -19.23
CA SER A 6 -0.60 10.10 -18.12
C SER A 6 -1.26 8.82 -18.66
N LEU A 7 -0.45 7.79 -18.93
CA LEU A 7 -0.94 6.47 -19.29
C LEU A 7 -1.68 5.87 -18.08
N LEU A 8 -3.00 6.07 -18.03
CA LEU A 8 -3.90 5.40 -17.09
C LEU A 8 -3.94 3.90 -17.43
N PHE A 9 -3.09 3.10 -16.79
CA PHE A 9 -3.25 1.65 -16.76
C PHE A 9 -4.48 1.30 -15.90
N ALA A 10 -5.66 1.29 -16.52
CA ALA A 10 -6.86 0.76 -15.89
C ALA A 10 -6.74 -0.77 -15.76
N LEU A 11 -6.44 -1.25 -14.56
CA LEU A 11 -6.55 -2.66 -14.21
C LEU A 11 -8.02 -3.08 -14.35
N ALA A 12 -8.37 -3.84 -15.40
CA ALA A 12 -9.69 -4.46 -15.50
C ALA A 12 -9.85 -5.45 -14.34
N LEU A 13 -10.80 -5.18 -13.42
CA LEU A 13 -11.25 -6.15 -12.43
C LEU A 13 -11.89 -7.34 -13.17
N PRO A 14 -11.72 -8.57 -12.68
CA PRO A 14 -12.48 -9.70 -13.20
C PRO A 14 -13.98 -9.41 -13.06
N THR A 15 -14.67 -9.34 -14.19
CA THR A 15 -16.08 -8.98 -14.36
C THR A 15 -17.02 -9.77 -13.45
N ALA A 16 -16.63 -11.00 -13.10
CA ALA A 16 -17.40 -11.91 -12.27
C ALA A 16 -17.56 -11.43 -10.81
N ALA A 17 -16.57 -10.70 -10.25
CA ALA A 17 -16.62 -10.24 -8.86
C ALA A 17 -17.63 -9.10 -8.64
N LEU A 18 -18.03 -8.39 -9.70
CA LEU A 18 -19.03 -7.32 -9.65
C LEU A 18 -20.45 -7.80 -9.96
N ALA A 19 -20.64 -9.07 -10.33
CA ALA A 19 -21.90 -9.55 -10.89
C ALA A 19 -23.01 -9.76 -9.85
N GLY A 20 -22.69 -9.79 -8.56
CA GLY A 20 -23.63 -10.12 -7.48
C GLY A 20 -24.10 -8.95 -6.61
N SER A 21 -23.34 -7.86 -6.50
CA SER A 21 -23.75 -6.74 -5.64
C SER A 21 -24.69 -5.77 -6.37
N PRO A 22 -25.83 -5.38 -5.76
CA PRO A 22 -26.75 -4.42 -6.37
C PRO A 22 -26.22 -2.98 -6.31
N ALA A 23 -25.15 -2.71 -5.56
CA ALA A 23 -24.46 -1.42 -5.56
C ALA A 23 -22.94 -1.56 -5.75
N LEU A 24 -22.34 -0.55 -6.33
CA LEU A 24 -20.89 -0.42 -6.44
C LEU A 24 -20.48 1.04 -6.31
N ILE A 25 -19.20 1.28 -6.02
CA ILE A 25 -18.62 2.61 -6.11
C ILE A 25 -17.97 2.75 -7.48
N VAL A 26 -18.26 3.86 -8.15
CA VAL A 26 -17.47 4.33 -9.28
C VAL A 26 -16.73 5.60 -8.92
N GLY A 27 -15.58 5.82 -9.54
CA GLY A 27 -14.77 7.01 -9.32
C GLY A 27 -14.31 7.65 -10.62
N ALA A 28 -14.20 8.98 -10.58
CA ALA A 28 -13.63 9.82 -11.63
C ALA A 28 -12.36 10.50 -11.10
N VAL A 29 -11.27 10.47 -11.86
CA VAL A 29 -10.03 11.20 -11.53
C VAL A 29 -10.05 12.52 -12.30
N ASP A 30 -9.88 13.65 -11.60
CA ASP A 30 -9.82 15.01 -12.18
C ASP A 30 -10.91 15.24 -13.25
N ASP A 31 -12.18 15.00 -12.86
CA ASP A 31 -13.38 15.11 -13.71
C ASP A 31 -13.46 14.16 -14.92
N GLY A 32 -12.64 13.10 -14.92
CA GLY A 32 -12.71 12.04 -15.92
C GLY A 32 -13.99 11.20 -15.89
N VAL A 33 -14.06 10.18 -16.75
CA VAL A 33 -15.21 9.27 -16.80
C VAL A 33 -15.24 8.35 -15.58
N ALA A 34 -16.37 8.31 -14.87
CA ALA A 34 -16.52 7.46 -13.71
C ALA A 34 -16.55 5.97 -14.09
N ARG A 35 -15.74 5.17 -13.38
CA ARG A 35 -15.61 3.72 -13.61
C ARG A 35 -15.47 2.96 -12.30
N PRO A 36 -15.77 1.65 -12.23
CA PRO A 36 -15.43 0.85 -11.06
C PRO A 36 -13.94 0.55 -10.99
N GLY A 37 -13.48 0.16 -9.80
CA GLY A 37 -12.18 -0.46 -9.57
C GLY A 37 -11.21 0.40 -8.76
N PRO A 38 -9.93 0.00 -8.70
CA PRO A 38 -8.93 0.75 -7.97
C PRO A 38 -8.56 2.05 -8.71
N PHE A 39 -8.18 3.04 -7.91
CA PHE A 39 -7.67 4.33 -8.36
C PHE A 39 -6.29 4.56 -7.75
N GLU A 40 -5.32 4.83 -8.60
CA GLU A 40 -3.97 5.21 -8.19
C GLU A 40 -3.72 6.62 -8.71
N VAL A 41 -3.62 7.58 -7.80
CA VAL A 41 -3.53 9.01 -8.11
C VAL A 41 -2.27 9.59 -7.50
N ARG A 42 -1.75 10.65 -8.12
CA ARG A 42 -0.64 11.43 -7.56
C ARG A 42 -1.19 12.49 -6.61
N ARG A 43 -0.40 12.87 -5.62
CA ARG A 43 -0.67 14.03 -4.75
C ARG A 43 -1.04 15.24 -5.60
N GLY A 44 -2.15 15.89 -5.23
CA GLY A 44 -2.72 17.04 -5.97
C GLY A 44 -3.85 16.65 -6.93
N GLN A 45 -3.96 15.38 -7.33
CA GLN A 45 -5.11 14.89 -8.08
C GLN A 45 -6.28 14.56 -7.14
N THR A 46 -7.49 14.56 -7.71
CA THR A 46 -8.74 14.31 -6.98
C THR A 46 -9.46 13.09 -7.54
N VAL A 47 -9.97 12.23 -6.67
CA VAL A 47 -10.93 11.19 -7.04
C VAL A 47 -12.30 11.53 -6.50
N THR A 48 -13.28 11.72 -7.38
CA THR A 48 -14.69 11.88 -6.99
C THR A 48 -15.39 10.53 -7.08
N LEU A 49 -15.90 10.05 -5.97
CA LEU A 49 -16.61 8.78 -5.83
C LEU A 49 -18.11 9.00 -5.85
N PHE A 50 -18.80 8.13 -6.58
CA PHE A 50 -20.25 8.11 -6.73
C PHE A 50 -20.78 6.70 -6.39
N PRO A 51 -21.91 6.61 -5.68
CA PRO A 51 -22.67 5.37 -5.60
C PRO A 51 -23.25 5.08 -6.98
N ALA A 52 -23.24 3.80 -7.38
CA ALA A 52 -23.93 3.33 -8.56
C ALA A 52 -24.76 2.09 -8.19
N VAL A 53 -26.09 2.25 -8.18
CA VAL A 53 -27.04 1.19 -7.84
C VAL A 53 -27.66 0.64 -9.12
N ARG A 54 -27.78 -0.67 -9.23
CA ARG A 54 -28.41 -1.34 -10.38
C ARG A 54 -29.74 -1.97 -9.98
N VAL A 55 -30.83 -1.53 -10.62
CA VAL A 55 -32.14 -2.17 -10.49
C VAL A 55 -32.58 -2.64 -11.88
N GLY A 56 -32.54 -3.95 -12.10
CA GLY A 56 -32.76 -4.57 -13.41
C GLY A 56 -31.74 -4.09 -14.46
N ARG A 57 -32.21 -3.33 -15.44
CA ARG A 57 -31.38 -2.77 -16.54
C ARG A 57 -30.99 -1.30 -16.32
N VAL A 58 -31.54 -0.65 -15.31
CA VAL A 58 -31.32 0.77 -15.03
C VAL A 58 -30.25 0.91 -13.95
N TRP A 59 -29.37 1.89 -14.15
CA TRP A 59 -28.37 2.34 -13.20
C TRP A 59 -28.81 3.67 -12.59
N TYR A 60 -28.61 3.82 -11.29
CA TYR A 60 -28.89 5.02 -10.53
C TYR A 60 -27.58 5.56 -9.97
N SER A 61 -27.16 6.73 -10.42
CA SER A 61 -25.92 7.38 -10.01
C SER A 61 -25.93 8.84 -10.42
N ASP A 62 -25.29 9.68 -9.62
CA ASP A 62 -25.07 11.10 -9.95
C ASP A 62 -23.75 11.33 -10.72
N ALA A 63 -23.05 10.25 -11.10
CA ALA A 63 -21.88 10.34 -11.97
C ALA A 63 -22.27 10.93 -13.35
N PRO A 64 -21.55 11.94 -13.87
CA PRO A 64 -21.87 12.56 -15.17
C PRO A 64 -21.85 11.58 -16.34
N ALA A 65 -20.96 10.58 -16.25
CA ALA A 65 -20.88 9.47 -17.19
C ALA A 65 -20.43 8.20 -16.45
N LEU A 66 -21.05 7.08 -16.79
CA LEU A 66 -20.79 5.80 -16.15
C LEU A 66 -20.26 4.76 -17.14
N ARG A 67 -19.07 4.24 -16.85
CA ARG A 67 -18.50 3.08 -17.52
C ARG A 67 -18.43 1.91 -16.54
N THR A 68 -19.31 0.93 -16.70
CA THR A 68 -19.12 -0.39 -16.10
C THR A 68 -18.26 -1.22 -17.09
N PRO A 69 -18.11 -2.56 -17.02
CA PRO A 69 -17.36 -3.30 -18.05
C PRO A 69 -17.77 -2.93 -19.49
N ARG A 70 -19.00 -2.43 -19.67
CA ARG A 70 -19.44 -1.70 -20.87
C ARG A 70 -19.91 -0.29 -20.50
N ARG A 71 -19.87 0.64 -21.47
CA ARG A 71 -20.48 1.96 -21.31
C ARG A 71 -21.97 1.80 -21.03
N VAL A 72 -22.48 2.49 -20.02
CA VAL A 72 -23.93 2.53 -19.74
C VAL A 72 -24.56 3.58 -20.66
N PRO A 73 -25.54 3.21 -21.51
CA PRO A 73 -26.25 4.19 -22.34
C PRO A 73 -26.98 5.21 -21.46
N ALA A 74 -27.00 6.48 -21.86
CA ALA A 74 -27.65 7.55 -21.09
C ALA A 74 -29.12 7.25 -20.73
N LYS A 75 -29.87 6.60 -21.64
CA LYS A 75 -31.26 6.16 -21.39
C LYS A 75 -31.42 5.15 -20.23
N HIS A 76 -30.34 4.48 -19.83
CA HIS A 76 -30.30 3.53 -18.73
C HIS A 76 -29.61 4.10 -17.49
N LEU A 77 -29.20 5.37 -17.49
CA LEU A 77 -28.63 6.06 -16.35
C LEU A 77 -29.64 7.08 -15.83
N ARG A 78 -29.96 7.00 -14.54
CA ARG A 78 -30.85 7.93 -13.84
C ARG A 78 -30.11 8.54 -12.65
N PRO A 79 -30.46 9.76 -12.21
CA PRO A 79 -29.96 10.32 -10.96
C PRO A 79 -30.26 9.40 -9.77
N LEU A 80 -29.45 9.45 -8.72
CA LEU A 80 -29.61 8.58 -7.56
C LEU A 80 -30.96 8.81 -6.86
N ALA A 81 -31.41 10.07 -6.80
CA ALA A 81 -32.71 10.46 -6.26
C ALA A 81 -33.92 9.81 -6.97
N ALA A 82 -33.74 9.30 -8.20
CA ALA A 82 -34.81 8.58 -8.91
C ALA A 82 -35.06 7.16 -8.36
N LEU A 83 -34.26 6.69 -7.38
CA LEU A 83 -34.52 5.43 -6.69
C LEU A 83 -35.83 5.47 -5.89
N GLY A 84 -36.18 6.60 -5.29
CA GLY A 84 -37.36 6.76 -4.46
C GLY A 84 -37.30 8.01 -3.57
N PRO A 85 -38.30 8.22 -2.70
CA PRO A 85 -38.23 9.28 -1.70
C PRO A 85 -37.10 9.01 -0.70
N ASP A 86 -36.54 10.08 -0.14
CA ASP A 86 -35.59 10.06 0.99
C ASP A 86 -34.37 9.15 0.79
N VAL A 87 -33.69 9.26 -0.35
CA VAL A 87 -32.43 8.54 -0.58
C VAL A 87 -31.33 9.09 0.32
N ARG A 88 -30.75 8.22 1.14
CA ARG A 88 -29.62 8.53 2.03
C ARG A 88 -28.39 7.72 1.61
N VAL A 89 -27.24 8.36 1.66
CA VAL A 89 -25.95 7.74 1.31
C VAL A 89 -25.04 7.80 2.53
N ARG A 90 -24.51 6.65 2.93
CA ARG A 90 -23.53 6.54 4.00
C ARG A 90 -22.23 5.97 3.45
N TRP A 91 -21.15 6.73 3.63
CA TRP A 91 -19.80 6.32 3.23
C TRP A 91 -19.03 5.77 4.42
N LEU A 92 -18.33 4.68 4.17
CA LEU A 92 -17.52 3.97 5.16
C LEU A 92 -16.10 3.82 4.60
N LYS A 93 -15.09 4.05 5.43
CA LYS A 93 -13.74 3.57 5.18
C LYS A 93 -13.66 2.10 5.57
N VAL A 94 -12.95 1.31 4.79
CA VAL A 94 -12.63 -0.09 5.08
C VAL A 94 -11.14 -0.15 5.36
N GLU A 95 -10.77 -0.19 6.64
CA GLU A 95 -9.37 -0.08 7.09
C GLU A 95 -8.89 -1.42 7.65
N PRO A 96 -7.68 -1.89 7.30
CA PRO A 96 -7.08 -3.04 7.96
C PRO A 96 -6.69 -2.68 9.39
N TYR A 97 -6.78 -3.64 10.31
CA TYR A 97 -6.03 -3.53 11.55
C TYR A 97 -4.52 -3.70 11.25
N PRO A 98 -3.63 -3.13 12.08
CA PRO A 98 -2.18 -3.31 11.89
C PRO A 98 -1.70 -4.73 12.24
N GLU A 99 -2.46 -5.44 13.09
CA GLU A 99 -2.14 -6.76 13.59
C GLU A 99 -3.43 -7.52 13.98
N HIS A 100 -3.32 -8.79 14.33
CA HIS A 100 -4.44 -9.59 14.84
C HIS A 100 -4.97 -9.01 16.15
N LEU A 101 -6.27 -8.72 16.20
CA LEU A 101 -6.97 -8.31 17.42
C LEU A 101 -8.03 -9.33 17.82
N GLU A 102 -8.74 -9.90 16.84
CA GLU A 102 -9.88 -10.80 17.08
C GLU A 102 -9.57 -12.25 16.75
N THR A 103 -8.81 -12.50 15.69
CA THR A 103 -8.45 -13.84 15.23
C THR A 103 -7.10 -14.28 15.80
N PRO A 104 -6.91 -15.57 16.10
CA PRO A 104 -5.63 -16.04 16.63
C PRO A 104 -4.53 -15.92 15.55
N PRO A 105 -3.35 -15.36 15.89
CA PRO A 105 -2.26 -15.27 14.94
C PRO A 105 -1.67 -16.64 14.60
N PRO A 106 -1.14 -16.84 13.39
CA PRO A 106 -0.57 -18.12 12.96
C PRO A 106 0.78 -18.44 13.63
N ASN A 107 1.45 -17.43 14.21
CA ASN A 107 2.68 -17.59 14.98
C ASN A 107 2.36 -17.37 16.47
N PRO A 108 2.46 -18.40 17.34
CA PRO A 108 2.12 -18.28 18.75
C PRO A 108 2.86 -17.14 19.47
N GLY A 109 2.11 -16.37 20.28
CA GLY A 109 2.66 -15.24 21.05
C GLY A 109 2.99 -14.00 20.22
N ASN A 110 2.60 -13.95 18.95
CA ASN A 110 3.00 -12.90 18.04
C ASN A 110 1.81 -12.40 17.20
N PRO A 111 1.31 -11.17 17.43
CA PRO A 111 0.08 -10.70 16.78
C PRO A 111 0.27 -10.29 15.32
N ALA A 112 1.50 -10.23 14.79
CA ALA A 112 1.72 -9.78 13.42
C ALA A 112 1.15 -10.75 12.38
N TYR A 113 0.55 -10.21 11.32
CA TYR A 113 0.10 -11.01 10.19
C TYR A 113 1.28 -11.71 9.51
N SER A 114 1.12 -12.98 9.19
CA SER A 114 2.16 -13.75 8.55
C SER A 114 1.63 -14.97 7.80
N ASN A 115 2.03 -15.10 6.55
CA ASN A 115 1.80 -16.34 5.81
C ASN A 115 2.93 -17.37 6.02
N SER A 116 3.92 -17.07 6.86
CA SER A 116 5.11 -17.91 7.09
C SER A 116 5.51 -17.95 8.56
N VAL A 117 6.37 -18.91 8.93
CA VAL A 117 6.90 -19.00 10.28
C VAL A 117 7.80 -17.78 10.56
N LEU A 118 7.48 -17.06 11.63
CA LEU A 118 8.29 -15.98 12.17
C LEU A 118 9.31 -16.57 13.16
N PHE A 119 10.57 -16.18 12.98
CA PHE A 119 11.72 -16.57 13.81
C PHE A 119 11.98 -18.08 13.95
N GLY A 120 13.13 -18.42 14.56
CA GLY A 120 13.50 -19.79 14.91
C GLY A 120 13.93 -20.68 13.73
N PRO A 121 14.16 -21.98 13.97
CA PRO A 121 14.77 -22.89 12.99
C PRO A 121 13.94 -23.11 11.71
N ARG A 122 12.64 -22.83 11.77
CA ARG A 122 11.70 -22.94 10.65
C ARG A 122 11.39 -21.60 9.98
N HIS A 123 12.09 -20.53 10.35
CA HIS A 123 11.83 -19.19 9.83
C HIS A 123 11.65 -19.18 8.30
N GLY A 124 10.58 -18.52 7.82
CA GLY A 124 10.25 -18.46 6.40
C GLY A 124 9.51 -19.67 5.81
N THR A 125 9.24 -20.72 6.62
CA THR A 125 8.40 -21.85 6.17
C THR A 125 6.97 -21.37 5.93
N TRP A 126 6.40 -21.67 4.77
CA TRP A 126 5.02 -21.33 4.42
C TRP A 126 3.99 -21.98 5.37
N LEU A 127 3.02 -21.18 5.84
CA LEU A 127 1.93 -21.59 6.72
C LEU A 127 0.56 -21.60 6.01
N GLY A 128 0.48 -21.02 4.82
CA GLY A 128 -0.81 -20.70 4.18
C GLY A 128 -1.10 -19.21 4.29
N TYR A 129 -2.15 -18.76 3.59
CA TYR A 129 -2.60 -17.38 3.72
C TYR A 129 -3.22 -17.14 5.09
N ASP A 130 -2.76 -16.06 5.73
CA ASP A 130 -3.32 -15.55 6.96
C ASP A 130 -4.69 -14.88 6.74
N THR A 131 -5.44 -14.71 7.83
CA THR A 131 -6.70 -13.94 7.86
C THR A 131 -6.40 -12.51 8.31
N LEU A 132 -6.50 -11.56 7.40
CA LEU A 132 -6.29 -10.14 7.71
C LEU A 132 -7.62 -9.53 8.14
N GLU A 133 -7.60 -8.80 9.24
CA GLU A 133 -8.79 -8.22 9.85
C GLU A 133 -8.98 -6.78 9.38
N TYR A 134 -10.23 -6.37 9.20
CA TYR A 134 -10.61 -5.04 8.74
C TYR A 134 -11.77 -4.51 9.58
N SER A 135 -11.94 -3.20 9.58
CA SER A 135 -13.07 -2.50 10.20
C SER A 135 -13.75 -1.58 9.20
N GLU A 136 -15.05 -1.35 9.39
CA GLU A 136 -15.82 -0.34 8.66
C GLU A 136 -16.05 0.87 9.56
N ILE A 137 -15.54 2.03 9.14
CA ILE A 137 -15.57 3.26 9.94
C ILE A 137 -16.29 4.34 9.15
N PRO A 138 -17.35 4.98 9.69
CA PRO A 138 -18.02 6.07 8.99
C PRO A 138 -17.06 7.19 8.58
N VAL A 139 -17.23 7.72 7.37
CA VAL A 139 -16.49 8.93 6.96
C VAL A 139 -17.08 10.13 7.70
N VAL A 140 -16.24 10.87 8.41
CA VAL A 140 -16.63 12.05 9.22
C VAL A 140 -15.86 13.29 8.76
N PRO A 141 -16.53 14.45 8.56
CA PRO A 141 -17.98 14.63 8.57
C PRO A 141 -18.67 13.80 7.47
N ALA A 142 -19.94 13.46 7.68
CA ALA A 142 -20.70 12.68 6.72
C ALA A 142 -20.77 13.45 5.39
N PRO A 143 -20.21 12.90 4.31
CA PRO A 143 -20.31 13.54 3.00
C PRO A 143 -21.76 13.41 2.48
N GLY A 144 -22.09 14.22 1.48
CA GLY A 144 -23.35 14.10 0.74
C GLY A 144 -23.38 12.84 -0.15
N PRO A 145 -24.18 12.85 -1.25
CA PRO A 145 -24.29 11.68 -2.13
C PRO A 145 -22.99 11.36 -2.88
N THR A 146 -22.01 12.27 -2.89
CA THR A 146 -20.70 12.09 -3.50
C THR A 146 -19.59 12.27 -2.48
N LEU A 147 -18.49 11.55 -2.67
CA LEU A 147 -17.30 11.63 -1.80
C LEU A 147 -16.08 12.05 -2.62
N THR A 148 -15.46 13.17 -2.25
CA THR A 148 -14.23 13.65 -2.86
C THR A 148 -13.02 13.19 -2.05
N VAL A 149 -12.08 12.49 -2.68
CA VAL A 149 -10.88 11.94 -2.05
C VAL A 149 -9.63 12.53 -2.69
N GLN A 150 -8.86 13.26 -1.90
CA GLN A 150 -7.54 13.80 -2.28
C GLN A 150 -6.40 13.26 -1.42
N ARG A 151 -6.76 12.66 -0.28
CA ARG A 151 -5.82 12.23 0.76
C ARG A 151 -6.30 10.92 1.37
N ALA A 152 -5.38 9.97 1.52
CA ALA A 152 -5.56 8.77 2.33
C ALA A 152 -5.36 9.14 3.81
N ARG A 153 -6.44 9.21 4.58
CA ARG A 153 -6.40 9.51 6.01
C ARG A 153 -6.87 8.28 6.79
N PRO A 154 -5.96 7.44 7.32
CA PRO A 154 -6.37 6.34 8.19
C PRO A 154 -7.05 6.90 9.44
N THR A 155 -7.91 6.11 10.07
CA THR A 155 -8.59 6.47 11.32
C THR A 155 -7.88 5.87 12.52
N HIS A 156 -7.14 4.79 12.33
CA HIS A 156 -6.37 4.15 13.39
C HIS A 156 -5.28 5.08 13.95
N PRO A 157 -5.22 5.33 15.28
CA PRO A 157 -4.37 6.37 15.88
C PRO A 157 -2.87 6.07 15.79
N TRP A 158 -2.48 4.80 15.66
CA TRP A 158 -1.06 4.42 15.49
C TRP A 158 -0.55 4.53 14.05
N LEU A 159 -1.45 4.74 13.08
CA LEU A 159 -1.03 4.90 11.69
C LEU A 159 -0.70 6.37 11.42
N GLN A 160 0.49 6.62 10.91
CA GLN A 160 0.91 7.95 10.52
C GLN A 160 0.07 8.43 9.33
N VAL A 161 -0.40 9.68 9.39
CA VAL A 161 -1.24 10.27 8.34
C VAL A 161 -0.43 10.62 7.08
N ASN A 162 0.90 10.60 7.13
CA ASN A 162 1.83 10.73 5.98
C ASN A 162 1.41 11.79 4.94
N ASP A 163 0.93 12.94 5.42
CA ASP A 163 0.37 14.04 4.61
C ASP A 163 -0.74 13.64 3.62
N GLY A 164 -1.48 12.57 3.90
CA GLY A 164 -2.51 12.04 3.04
C GLY A 164 -2.02 11.08 1.95
N LEU A 165 -0.78 10.60 2.05
CA LEU A 165 -0.27 9.52 1.19
C LEU A 165 -0.71 8.16 1.72
N GLY A 166 -0.73 7.16 0.84
CA GLY A 166 -1.09 5.79 1.18
C GLY A 166 -2.37 5.30 0.54
N THR A 167 -2.93 4.25 1.11
CA THR A 167 -4.09 3.56 0.58
C THR A 167 -5.24 3.55 1.58
N ILE A 168 -6.46 3.84 1.11
CA ILE A 168 -7.70 3.63 1.85
C ILE A 168 -8.71 2.93 0.93
N ARG A 169 -9.58 2.12 1.52
CA ARG A 169 -10.71 1.51 0.82
C ARG A 169 -12.02 2.10 1.30
N TYR A 170 -13.03 2.03 0.46
CA TYR A 170 -14.34 2.59 0.73
C TYR A 170 -15.45 1.59 0.44
N LYS A 171 -16.50 1.68 1.26
CA LYS A 171 -17.82 1.10 1.07
C LYS A 171 -18.86 2.22 1.06
N VAL A 172 -19.94 2.00 0.33
CA VAL A 172 -21.13 2.84 0.35
C VAL A 172 -22.36 2.01 0.66
N VAL A 173 -23.24 2.58 1.48
CA VAL A 173 -24.57 2.06 1.78
C VAL A 173 -25.58 3.11 1.31
N VAL A 174 -26.53 2.71 0.49
CA VAL A 174 -27.61 3.55 -0.04
C VAL A 174 -28.93 3.04 0.53
N GLU A 175 -29.60 3.88 1.30
CA GLU A 175 -30.90 3.60 1.93
C GLU A 175 -31.99 4.44 1.23
N VAL A 176 -33.16 3.85 0.99
CA VAL A 176 -34.31 4.53 0.39
C VAL A 176 -35.45 4.56 1.40
N GLY A 177 -36.26 5.62 1.42
CA GLY A 177 -37.35 5.80 2.38
C GLY A 177 -38.41 4.69 2.38
N ASP A 178 -38.45 3.85 1.35
CA ASP A 178 -39.30 2.65 1.26
C ASP A 178 -38.69 1.39 1.90
N GLY A 179 -37.55 1.52 2.58
CA GLY A 179 -36.88 0.45 3.31
C GLY A 179 -35.87 -0.35 2.49
N ARG A 180 -35.70 -0.08 1.20
CA ARG A 180 -34.64 -0.74 0.41
C ARG A 180 -33.26 -0.26 0.83
N VAL A 181 -32.32 -1.19 0.90
CA VAL A 181 -30.90 -0.95 1.19
C VAL A 181 -30.05 -1.59 0.11
N PHE A 182 -29.05 -0.85 -0.38
CA PHE A 182 -28.08 -1.31 -1.36
C PHE A 182 -26.67 -1.05 -0.85
N GLU A 183 -25.82 -2.08 -0.84
CA GLU A 183 -24.46 -2.00 -0.30
C GLU A 183 -23.42 -2.38 -1.34
N SER A 184 -22.36 -1.59 -1.45
CA SER A 184 -21.16 -2.04 -2.15
C SER A 184 -20.36 -3.03 -1.30
N PRO A 185 -19.48 -3.84 -1.90
CA PRO A 185 -18.56 -4.70 -1.15
C PRO A 185 -17.77 -3.94 -0.07
N GLY A 186 -17.60 -4.60 1.08
CA GLY A 186 -16.94 -4.10 2.29
C GLY A 186 -16.20 -5.19 3.06
N VAL A 187 -16.15 -5.06 4.40
CA VAL A 187 -15.44 -5.97 5.30
C VAL A 187 -15.95 -7.40 5.21
N GLU A 188 -17.22 -7.60 4.84
CA GLU A 188 -17.82 -8.92 4.68
C GLU A 188 -17.15 -9.75 3.55
N THR A 189 -16.35 -9.09 2.71
CA THR A 189 -15.54 -9.73 1.65
C THR A 189 -14.09 -10.00 2.06
N ALA A 190 -13.71 -9.68 3.30
CA ALA A 190 -12.41 -10.04 3.84
C ALA A 190 -12.33 -11.55 4.08
N GLY A 191 -11.13 -12.10 3.94
CA GLY A 191 -10.88 -13.50 4.24
C GLY A 191 -9.40 -13.81 4.24
N ARG A 192 -9.09 -15.08 3.97
CA ARG A 192 -7.70 -15.52 3.79
C ARG A 192 -7.07 -14.75 2.62
N ALA A 193 -5.89 -14.18 2.86
CA ALA A 193 -5.16 -13.26 1.98
C ALA A 193 -5.63 -11.79 1.99
N GLY A 194 -6.68 -11.45 2.72
CA GLY A 194 -7.14 -10.08 2.95
C GLY A 194 -8.41 -9.68 2.19
N ILE A 195 -8.67 -8.37 2.15
CA ILE A 195 -9.91 -7.78 1.60
C ILE A 195 -10.04 -8.00 0.09
N ALA A 196 -11.25 -8.31 -0.39
CA ALA A 196 -11.46 -8.57 -1.81
C ALA A 196 -11.11 -7.35 -2.71
N PRO A 197 -10.55 -7.57 -3.91
CA PRO A 197 -10.27 -6.48 -4.85
C PRO A 197 -11.50 -5.72 -5.37
N SER A 198 -12.71 -6.22 -5.11
CA SER A 198 -13.98 -5.56 -5.43
C SER A 198 -14.30 -4.39 -4.49
N VAL A 199 -13.69 -4.32 -3.32
CA VAL A 199 -13.80 -3.15 -2.43
C VAL A 199 -12.99 -2.00 -3.04
N THR A 200 -13.61 -0.83 -3.18
CA THR A 200 -13.02 0.27 -3.95
C THR A 200 -11.81 0.85 -3.21
N ARG A 201 -10.65 0.79 -3.85
CA ARG A 201 -9.36 1.22 -3.31
C ARG A 201 -8.91 2.54 -3.94
N ILE A 202 -8.53 3.50 -3.10
CA ILE A 202 -7.84 4.73 -3.51
C ILE A 202 -6.43 4.70 -2.93
N SER A 203 -5.44 4.85 -3.80
CA SER A 203 -4.03 4.92 -3.44
C SER A 203 -3.46 6.26 -3.90
N VAL A 204 -2.96 7.07 -2.97
CA VAL A 204 -2.36 8.39 -3.22
C VAL A 204 -0.85 8.27 -3.09
N ARG A 205 -0.12 8.60 -4.16
CA ARG A 205 1.34 8.53 -4.23
C ARG A 205 1.97 9.92 -4.33
N ALA A 206 3.18 10.10 -3.83
CA ALA A 206 3.87 11.40 -3.89
C ALA A 206 4.35 11.76 -5.30
N ALA A 207 4.94 10.78 -6.00
CA ALA A 207 5.59 10.95 -7.31
C ALA A 207 5.53 9.66 -8.14
N ASP A 208 6.09 9.70 -9.35
CA ASP A 208 6.07 8.59 -10.33
C ASP A 208 7.36 7.76 -10.35
N ASP A 209 8.30 8.06 -9.45
CA ASP A 209 9.52 7.26 -9.23
C ASP A 209 9.29 6.15 -8.18
N LEU A 210 10.34 5.39 -7.87
CA LEU A 210 10.27 4.29 -6.90
C LEU A 210 9.76 4.77 -5.53
N VAL A 211 10.37 5.83 -4.99
CA VAL A 211 10.03 6.39 -3.67
C VAL A 211 8.59 6.90 -3.69
N GLY A 212 8.22 7.63 -4.73
CA GLY A 212 6.87 8.11 -4.96
C GLY A 212 5.85 6.99 -4.96
N HIS A 213 6.07 5.92 -5.72
CA HIS A 213 5.20 4.75 -5.72
C HIS A 213 5.20 4.00 -4.38
N LEU A 214 6.32 3.96 -3.67
CA LEU A 214 6.39 3.33 -2.36
C LEU A 214 5.43 3.99 -1.37
N THR A 215 5.31 5.32 -1.40
CA THR A 215 4.36 6.04 -0.53
C THR A 215 2.89 5.64 -0.72
N SER A 216 2.51 5.00 -1.84
CA SER A 216 1.13 4.50 -2.01
C SER A 216 0.82 3.31 -1.09
N PHE A 217 1.84 2.70 -0.48
CA PHE A 217 1.73 1.58 0.45
C PHE A 217 1.63 1.98 1.92
N TYR A 218 1.63 3.28 2.27
CA TYR A 218 1.21 3.66 3.62
C TYR A 218 -0.23 3.15 3.88
N ASN A 219 -0.51 2.76 5.12
CA ASN A 219 -1.76 2.14 5.57
C ASN A 219 -2.03 0.74 4.96
N VAL A 220 -1.03 0.12 4.33
CA VAL A 220 -1.07 -1.31 3.96
C VAL A 220 -0.37 -2.10 5.06
N PRO A 221 -1.01 -3.13 5.66
CA PRO A 221 -0.43 -3.85 6.78
C PRO A 221 0.79 -4.65 6.34
N ASN A 222 1.73 -4.83 7.28
CA ASN A 222 2.81 -5.78 7.09
C ASN A 222 2.24 -7.20 7.11
N VAL A 223 2.62 -8.02 6.14
CA VAL A 223 2.29 -9.46 6.12
C VAL A 223 3.57 -10.19 5.78
N PHE A 224 4.18 -10.85 6.76
CA PHE A 224 5.42 -11.57 6.53
C PHE A 224 5.22 -12.75 5.56
N GLY A 225 6.06 -12.83 4.53
CA GLY A 225 5.87 -13.79 3.44
C GLY A 225 4.61 -13.49 2.64
N SER A 226 4.33 -12.21 2.36
CA SER A 226 3.23 -11.83 1.48
C SER A 226 3.32 -12.59 0.15
N ALA A 227 2.18 -13.02 -0.39
CA ALA A 227 2.20 -14.04 -1.44
C ALA A 227 1.16 -13.83 -2.54
N GLY A 228 1.24 -14.68 -3.56
CA GLY A 228 0.38 -14.71 -4.73
C GLY A 228 1.18 -14.74 -6.02
N LYS A 229 0.50 -14.70 -7.17
CA LYS A 229 1.17 -14.74 -8.49
C LYS A 229 0.83 -13.52 -9.32
N GLY A 230 1.86 -12.85 -9.82
CA GLY A 230 1.73 -11.68 -10.70
C GLY A 230 0.76 -10.66 -10.10
N ARG A 231 -0.25 -10.26 -10.87
CA ARG A 231 -1.27 -9.25 -10.48
C ARG A 231 -2.18 -9.67 -9.31
N ARG A 232 -2.09 -10.91 -8.84
CA ARG A 232 -2.83 -11.43 -7.67
C ARG A 232 -1.95 -11.54 -6.43
N HIS A 233 -0.73 -11.01 -6.45
CA HIS A 233 0.08 -10.88 -5.25
C HIS A 233 -0.60 -9.94 -4.25
N GLN A 234 -0.56 -10.25 -2.96
CA GLN A 234 -1.17 -9.41 -1.90
C GLN A 234 -0.68 -7.96 -2.00
N THR A 235 0.59 -7.75 -2.32
CA THR A 235 1.19 -6.43 -2.55
C THR A 235 0.57 -5.70 -3.75
N GLU A 236 0.38 -6.36 -4.90
CA GLU A 236 -0.28 -5.72 -6.07
C GLU A 236 -1.72 -5.26 -5.71
N LEU A 237 -2.37 -6.02 -4.84
CA LEU A 237 -3.71 -5.77 -4.35
C LEU A 237 -3.76 -4.81 -3.15
N HIS A 238 -2.61 -4.39 -2.61
CA HIS A 238 -2.44 -3.61 -1.37
C HIS A 238 -3.17 -4.25 -0.17
N GLN A 239 -3.30 -5.58 -0.17
CA GLN A 239 -3.90 -6.32 0.95
C GLN A 239 -2.91 -6.42 2.11
N GLY A 240 -1.63 -6.59 1.79
CA GLY A 240 -0.52 -6.64 2.71
C GLY A 240 0.79 -6.74 1.93
N ALA A 241 1.91 -6.45 2.56
CA ALA A 241 3.23 -6.57 1.94
C ALA A 241 4.29 -6.93 2.98
N ASP A 242 5.32 -7.67 2.56
CA ASP A 242 6.54 -7.82 3.33
C ASP A 242 7.63 -6.82 2.89
N CYS A 243 8.80 -6.89 3.53
CA CYS A 243 9.92 -5.97 3.30
C CYS A 243 10.42 -5.91 1.85
N ALA A 244 10.64 -7.06 1.20
CA ALA A 244 11.14 -7.10 -0.17
C ALA A 244 10.01 -6.86 -1.16
N ASP A 245 8.83 -7.42 -0.87
CA ASP A 245 7.68 -7.36 -1.75
C ASP A 245 7.16 -5.94 -1.90
N VAL A 246 7.14 -5.12 -0.85
CA VAL A 246 6.69 -3.71 -0.99
C VAL A 246 7.60 -2.93 -1.96
N ILE A 247 8.92 -3.17 -1.90
CA ILE A 247 9.90 -2.54 -2.79
C ILE A 247 9.72 -3.05 -4.22
N VAL A 248 9.54 -4.36 -4.40
CA VAL A 248 9.25 -4.95 -5.71
C VAL A 248 7.93 -4.41 -6.27
N GLY A 249 6.89 -4.30 -5.45
CA GLY A 249 5.58 -3.74 -5.82
C GLY A 249 5.70 -2.29 -6.29
N ALA A 250 6.40 -1.44 -5.54
CA ALA A 250 6.67 -0.06 -5.91
C ALA A 250 7.52 0.03 -7.19
N ALA A 251 8.58 -0.76 -7.31
CA ALA A 251 9.45 -0.80 -8.49
C ALA A 251 8.67 -1.21 -9.75
N ARG A 252 7.79 -2.21 -9.64
CA ARG A 252 6.93 -2.65 -10.75
C ARG A 252 5.95 -1.58 -11.18
N LYS A 253 5.37 -0.83 -10.23
CA LYS A 253 4.53 0.34 -10.53
C LYS A 253 5.31 1.45 -11.21
N ALA A 254 6.58 1.65 -10.83
CA ALA A 254 7.53 2.53 -11.51
C ALA A 254 8.07 1.95 -12.85
N GLY A 255 7.50 0.86 -13.36
CA GLY A 255 7.81 0.29 -14.68
C GLY A 255 8.93 -0.75 -14.71
N LYS A 256 9.52 -1.12 -13.57
CA LYS A 256 10.55 -2.18 -13.51
C LYS A 256 9.96 -3.57 -13.66
N ARG A 257 10.72 -4.49 -14.24
CA ARG A 257 10.31 -5.89 -14.45
C ARG A 257 11.03 -6.82 -13.46
N VAL A 258 10.67 -6.71 -12.20
CA VAL A 258 11.23 -7.53 -11.11
C VAL A 258 10.16 -8.54 -10.65
N PRO A 259 10.46 -9.84 -10.56
CA PRO A 259 9.56 -10.80 -9.92
C PRO A 259 9.60 -10.66 -8.40
N TYR A 260 8.49 -10.98 -7.73
CA TYR A 260 8.44 -11.10 -6.28
C TYR A 260 9.46 -12.15 -5.81
N THR A 261 10.28 -11.79 -4.83
CA THR A 261 11.42 -12.57 -4.38
C THR A 261 11.92 -12.04 -3.04
N SER A 262 12.71 -12.83 -2.32
CA SER A 262 13.31 -12.42 -1.04
C SER A 262 14.37 -11.34 -1.23
N VAL A 263 14.80 -10.71 -0.13
CA VAL A 263 15.92 -9.75 -0.12
C VAL A 263 17.16 -10.29 -0.83
N ALA A 264 17.56 -11.53 -0.54
CA ALA A 264 18.69 -12.18 -1.20
C ALA A 264 18.43 -12.41 -2.71
N GLY A 265 17.20 -12.76 -3.08
CA GLY A 265 16.82 -12.93 -4.48
C GLY A 265 16.83 -11.63 -5.28
N LEU A 266 16.52 -10.50 -4.62
CA LEU A 266 16.48 -9.18 -5.21
C LEU A 266 17.87 -8.73 -5.70
N LEU A 267 18.95 -9.23 -5.10
CA LEU A 267 20.32 -8.87 -5.47
C LEU A 267 20.64 -9.14 -6.94
N ARG A 268 19.99 -10.15 -7.55
CA ARG A 268 20.09 -10.47 -8.98
C ARG A 268 19.64 -9.32 -9.91
N TYR A 269 18.83 -8.40 -9.39
CA TYR A 269 18.27 -7.26 -10.11
C TYR A 269 18.91 -5.93 -9.69
N THR A 270 19.99 -5.99 -8.90
CA THR A 270 20.65 -4.80 -8.35
C THR A 270 22.11 -4.72 -8.79
N ARG A 271 22.70 -3.53 -8.67
CA ARG A 271 24.14 -3.32 -8.66
C ARG A 271 24.56 -2.89 -7.26
N THR A 272 25.69 -3.38 -6.79
CA THR A 272 26.27 -2.97 -5.51
C THR A 272 26.79 -1.53 -5.60
N LEU A 273 26.52 -0.72 -4.57
CA LEU A 273 27.01 0.65 -4.44
C LEU A 273 28.09 0.77 -3.35
N SER A 274 28.03 -0.07 -2.33
CA SER A 274 28.99 -0.08 -1.22
C SER A 274 29.46 -1.48 -0.87
N ASP A 275 30.59 -1.57 -0.19
CA ASP A 275 30.94 -2.74 0.62
C ASP A 275 29.94 -2.93 1.78
N ARG A 276 30.12 -3.99 2.55
CA ARG A 276 29.39 -4.14 3.82
C ARG A 276 29.94 -3.15 4.83
N LEU A 277 29.05 -2.41 5.48
CA LEU A 277 29.38 -1.39 6.47
C LEU A 277 28.70 -1.74 7.80
N GLN A 278 29.27 -1.31 8.92
CA GLN A 278 28.60 -1.30 10.21
C GLN A 278 28.02 0.08 10.46
N LEU A 279 26.74 0.14 10.80
CA LEU A 279 26.08 1.33 11.32
C LEU A 279 26.18 1.30 12.86
N SER A 280 26.92 2.26 13.44
CA SER A 280 27.14 2.35 14.89
C SER A 280 25.91 2.93 15.62
N ALA A 281 25.95 2.92 16.96
CA ALA A 281 24.87 3.48 17.78
C ALA A 281 24.79 5.01 17.69
N GLU A 282 25.86 5.65 17.22
CA GLU A 282 25.99 7.09 16.97
C GLU A 282 25.56 7.46 15.55
N GLY A 283 25.16 6.49 14.72
CA GLY A 283 24.72 6.72 13.35
C GLY A 283 25.86 6.85 12.34
N LEU A 284 27.07 6.38 12.67
CA LEU A 284 28.22 6.44 11.78
C LEU A 284 28.41 5.11 11.03
N PHE A 285 28.74 5.20 9.74
CA PHE A 285 29.12 4.03 8.95
C PHE A 285 30.62 3.76 9.07
N THR A 286 30.99 2.50 9.29
CA THR A 286 32.39 2.07 9.36
C THR A 286 32.62 0.79 8.56
N ARG A 287 33.84 0.57 8.06
CA ARG A 287 34.21 -0.74 7.51
C ARG A 287 34.42 -1.75 8.64
N PRO A 288 33.96 -3.01 8.49
CA PRO A 288 34.35 -4.07 9.40
C PRO A 288 35.88 -4.23 9.39
N ALA A 289 36.52 -4.08 10.54
CA ALA A 289 37.96 -4.27 10.72
C ALA A 289 38.23 -5.05 12.01
N GLU A 290 39.33 -5.81 12.06
CA GLU A 290 39.80 -6.50 13.27
C GLU A 290 40.37 -5.52 14.32
N GLY A 291 40.50 -4.24 13.98
CA GLY A 291 41.01 -3.16 14.84
C GLY A 291 40.03 -1.99 14.93
N GLU A 292 40.57 -0.75 14.94
CA GLU A 292 39.73 0.44 14.99
C GLU A 292 38.82 0.54 13.75
N PRO A 293 37.51 0.73 13.93
CA PRO A 293 36.58 0.89 12.81
C PRO A 293 36.95 2.11 11.96
N GLU A 294 37.15 1.90 10.65
CA GLU A 294 37.45 2.99 9.72
C GLU A 294 36.15 3.67 9.28
N PRO A 295 35.96 4.99 9.54
CA PRO A 295 34.76 5.70 9.12
C PRO A 295 34.60 5.76 7.61
N VAL A 296 33.35 5.65 7.13
CA VAL A 296 32.97 5.78 5.72
C VAL A 296 31.96 6.90 5.58
N ALA A 297 32.31 7.92 4.81
CA ALA A 297 31.38 8.99 4.43
C ALA A 297 30.67 8.61 3.13
N LEU A 298 29.34 8.54 3.18
CA LEU A 298 28.48 8.30 2.03
C LEU A 298 27.83 9.63 1.64
N ARG A 299 28.07 10.13 0.43
CA ARG A 299 27.56 11.43 -0.02
C ARG A 299 26.25 11.28 -0.78
N TRP A 300 25.29 12.14 -0.48
CA TRP A 300 24.08 12.29 -1.27
C TRP A 300 24.39 12.79 -2.68
N GLY A 301 23.69 12.24 -3.67
CA GLY A 301 23.87 12.57 -5.09
C GLY A 301 25.01 11.81 -5.77
N ASP A 302 26.12 11.61 -5.05
CA ASP A 302 27.32 10.93 -5.56
C ASP A 302 27.28 9.42 -5.29
N ASP A 303 27.28 9.03 -4.01
CA ASP A 303 27.32 7.63 -3.58
C ASP A 303 25.90 7.05 -3.51
N LEU A 304 25.01 7.78 -2.83
CA LEU A 304 23.63 7.39 -2.58
C LEU A 304 22.64 8.44 -3.08
N LYS A 305 21.44 8.00 -3.44
CA LYS A 305 20.33 8.88 -3.80
C LYS A 305 18.98 8.28 -3.43
N PRO A 306 17.90 9.09 -3.39
CA PRO A 306 16.56 8.57 -3.13
C PRO A 306 16.21 7.43 -4.09
N GLY A 307 15.71 6.32 -3.54
CA GLY A 307 15.40 5.10 -4.28
C GLY A 307 16.50 4.04 -4.29
N ASP A 308 17.69 4.33 -3.73
CA ASP A 308 18.66 3.29 -3.42
C ASP A 308 18.17 2.38 -2.30
N LEU A 309 18.69 1.16 -2.27
CA LEU A 309 18.26 0.14 -1.32
C LEU A 309 19.35 -0.08 -0.28
N MET A 310 18.94 -0.13 0.98
CA MET A 310 19.77 -0.47 2.13
C MET A 310 19.42 -1.89 2.58
N LEU A 311 20.31 -2.83 2.33
CA LEU A 311 20.20 -4.20 2.83
C LEU A 311 20.62 -4.20 4.29
N ILE A 312 19.87 -4.90 5.14
CA ILE A 312 20.05 -4.84 6.60
C ILE A 312 20.23 -6.25 7.15
N LYS A 313 21.31 -6.45 7.90
CA LYS A 313 21.56 -7.60 8.77
C LYS A 313 21.61 -7.08 10.21
N TYR A 314 20.64 -7.48 11.02
CA TYR A 314 20.59 -7.04 12.41
C TYR A 314 21.70 -7.71 13.22
N SER A 315 22.16 -7.04 14.28
CA SER A 315 23.23 -7.57 15.15
C SER A 315 22.84 -8.88 15.83
N VAL A 316 21.54 -9.11 16.06
CA VAL A 316 21.05 -10.38 16.59
C VAL A 316 20.58 -11.26 15.43
N ASP A 317 21.21 -12.42 15.28
CA ASP A 317 20.87 -13.36 14.22
C ASP A 317 19.70 -14.27 14.62
N TYR A 318 18.48 -13.83 14.31
CA TYR A 318 17.28 -14.63 14.54
C TYR A 318 16.94 -15.61 13.41
N THR A 319 17.61 -15.50 12.26
CA THR A 319 17.13 -16.12 11.02
C THR A 319 18.17 -16.94 10.26
N GLY A 320 19.47 -16.78 10.56
CA GLY A 320 20.56 -17.41 9.80
C GLY A 320 20.69 -16.91 8.36
N ARG A 321 19.91 -15.90 7.96
CA ARG A 321 19.93 -15.34 6.60
C ARG A 321 21.07 -14.33 6.46
N THR A 322 21.59 -14.20 5.24
CA THR A 322 22.61 -13.19 4.91
C THR A 322 22.10 -11.76 5.09
N TRP A 323 20.81 -11.53 4.81
CA TRP A 323 20.13 -10.26 4.99
C TRP A 323 18.78 -10.52 5.64
N ASP A 324 18.49 -9.81 6.72
CA ASP A 324 17.26 -9.98 7.50
C ASP A 324 16.13 -9.11 6.97
N HIS A 325 16.49 -7.92 6.46
CA HIS A 325 15.55 -6.87 6.09
C HIS A 325 16.10 -5.98 4.96
N ILE A 326 15.27 -5.09 4.44
CA ILE A 326 15.63 -4.13 3.39
C ILE A 326 14.83 -2.84 3.55
N ALA A 327 15.47 -1.71 3.24
CA ALA A 327 14.86 -0.39 3.22
C ALA A 327 15.20 0.37 1.93
N VAL A 328 14.46 1.44 1.66
CA VAL A 328 14.71 2.38 0.56
C VAL A 328 15.20 3.70 1.14
N VAL A 329 16.36 4.15 0.70
CA VAL A 329 16.92 5.48 1.01
C VAL A 329 15.95 6.54 0.50
N ALA A 330 15.47 7.44 1.37
CA ALA A 330 14.35 8.32 1.06
C ALA A 330 14.72 9.81 1.04
N ARG A 331 15.31 10.34 2.12
CA ARG A 331 15.61 11.78 2.24
C ARG A 331 16.86 12.06 3.08
N ASP A 332 17.48 13.18 2.74
CA ASP A 332 18.59 13.82 3.45
C ASP A 332 18.06 14.56 4.68
N ASP A 333 17.79 13.80 5.75
CA ASP A 333 17.23 14.28 7.03
C ASP A 333 18.27 14.14 8.17
N GLY A 334 19.50 13.72 7.83
CA GLY A 334 20.61 13.49 8.75
C GLY A 334 21.15 14.75 9.45
N ALA A 335 22.10 14.55 10.35
CA ALA A 335 22.67 15.65 11.14
C ALA A 335 23.60 16.54 10.29
N VAL A 336 24.21 15.97 9.24
CA VAL A 336 25.13 16.69 8.35
C VAL A 336 24.56 16.71 6.92
N PRO A 337 24.02 17.85 6.45
CA PRO A 337 23.44 17.94 5.11
C PRO A 337 24.42 17.48 4.02
N GLY A 338 23.92 16.65 3.10
CA GLY A 338 24.70 16.10 1.98
C GLY A 338 25.49 14.84 2.32
N LEU A 339 25.51 14.38 3.59
CA LEU A 339 26.05 13.09 3.99
C LEU A 339 24.92 12.18 4.47
N PHE A 340 24.96 10.92 4.03
CA PHE A 340 24.08 9.88 4.55
C PHE A 340 24.65 9.33 5.86
N ASP A 341 23.96 9.58 6.96
CA ASP A 341 24.21 9.13 8.32
C ASP A 341 22.98 8.38 8.91
N GLY A 342 23.06 7.97 10.17
CA GLY A 342 21.99 7.23 10.84
C GLY A 342 20.69 8.02 11.06
N GLY A 343 20.74 9.35 10.97
CA GLY A 343 19.59 10.25 11.08
C GLY A 343 18.77 10.34 9.79
N ASP A 344 19.34 10.00 8.64
CA ASP A 344 18.66 10.05 7.35
C ASP A 344 17.47 9.12 7.25
N ALA A 345 16.45 9.57 6.53
CA ALA A 345 15.20 8.85 6.41
C ALA A 345 15.32 7.69 5.43
N VAL A 346 14.85 6.53 5.90
CA VAL A 346 14.64 5.34 5.08
C VAL A 346 13.18 4.90 5.17
N MET A 347 12.68 4.33 4.07
CA MET A 347 11.35 3.76 4.00
C MET A 347 11.41 2.23 3.98
N HIS A 348 10.71 1.56 4.87
CA HIS A 348 10.64 0.10 4.90
C HIS A 348 9.34 -0.41 5.51
N MET A 349 9.09 -1.71 5.34
CA MET A 349 8.02 -2.36 6.09
C MET A 349 8.40 -2.45 7.56
N GLY A 350 7.72 -1.67 8.38
CA GLY A 350 7.72 -1.81 9.82
C GLY A 350 6.96 -3.06 10.25
N TYR A 351 7.28 -3.56 11.43
CA TYR A 351 6.81 -4.87 11.89
C TYR A 351 5.28 -5.00 12.02
N ARG A 352 4.61 -3.95 12.49
CA ARG A 352 3.14 -3.94 12.77
C ARG A 352 2.39 -2.87 11.98
N VAL A 353 2.94 -1.66 11.89
CA VAL A 353 2.21 -0.50 11.37
C VAL A 353 2.25 -0.37 9.84
N GLY A 354 2.84 -1.34 9.15
CA GLY A 354 2.98 -1.28 7.71
C GLY A 354 4.20 -0.48 7.28
N LEU A 355 4.13 0.18 6.12
CA LEU A 355 5.22 1.00 5.61
C LEU A 355 5.46 2.19 6.56
N VAL A 356 6.71 2.39 6.96
CA VAL A 356 7.14 3.50 7.80
C VAL A 356 8.22 4.31 7.10
N ASP A 357 8.39 5.53 7.59
CA ASP A 357 9.41 6.49 7.20
C ASP A 357 10.09 6.95 8.48
N GLU A 358 11.32 6.49 8.70
CA GLU A 358 12.02 6.68 9.96
C GLU A 358 13.55 6.75 9.74
N PRO A 359 14.31 7.29 10.71
CA PRO A 359 15.77 7.33 10.63
C PRO A 359 16.38 5.94 10.43
N ALA A 360 17.43 5.84 9.61
CA ALA A 360 18.15 4.59 9.34
C ALA A 360 18.62 3.86 10.62
N LEU A 361 19.00 4.62 11.65
CA LEU A 361 19.47 4.11 12.94
C LEU A 361 18.33 3.58 13.83
N ARG A 362 17.05 3.73 13.46
CA ARG A 362 15.92 3.39 14.33
C ARG A 362 15.94 1.94 14.83
N ALA A 363 16.45 1.01 14.01
CA ALA A 363 16.58 -0.40 14.38
C ALA A 363 17.89 -0.75 15.12
N GLY A 364 18.71 0.25 15.46
CA GLY A 364 19.94 0.12 16.23
C GLY A 364 21.17 -0.25 15.39
N GLN A 365 22.19 -0.82 16.05
CA GLN A 365 23.41 -1.26 15.39
C GLN A 365 23.15 -2.41 14.42
N MET A 366 23.72 -2.32 13.21
CA MET A 366 23.46 -3.29 12.15
C MET A 366 24.58 -3.30 11.11
N THR A 367 24.72 -4.43 10.41
CA THR A 367 25.51 -4.50 9.19
C THR A 367 24.64 -4.17 8.00
N VAL A 368 25.12 -3.30 7.11
CA VAL A 368 24.37 -2.80 5.97
C VAL A 368 25.15 -2.93 4.67
N GLN A 369 24.45 -2.93 3.55
CA GLN A 369 25.05 -2.75 2.23
C GLN A 369 24.09 -2.00 1.33
N PHE A 370 24.61 -1.03 0.58
CA PHE A 370 23.82 -0.26 -0.35
C PHE A 370 23.87 -0.85 -1.75
N VAL A 371 22.70 -0.96 -2.37
CA VAL A 371 22.53 -1.47 -3.74
C VAL A 371 21.51 -0.63 -4.50
N ARG A 372 21.55 -0.66 -5.84
CA ARG A 372 20.62 0.07 -6.71
C ARG A 372 19.94 -0.88 -7.68
N LEU A 373 18.61 -0.80 -7.82
CA LEU A 373 17.88 -1.54 -8.85
C LEU A 373 18.39 -1.15 -10.25
N ARG A 374 18.61 -2.16 -11.11
CA ARG A 374 19.03 -1.96 -12.50
C ARG A 374 17.90 -1.44 -13.38
#